data_AF-A0A9Q4BX17-F1
#
_entry.id   AF-A0A9Q4BX17-F1
#
_cell.length_a   1.000
_cell.length_b   1.000
_cell.length_c   1.000
_cell.angle_alpha   90.00
_cell.angle_beta   90.00
_cell.angle_gamma   90.00
#
_symmetry.space_group_name_H-M   'P 1'
#
loop_
_entity.id
_entity.type
_entity.pdbx_description
1 polymer ?
#
loop_
_entity_poly.entity_id
_entity_poly.type
_entity_poly.pdbx_seq_one_letter_code
_entity_poly.pdbx_strand_id
1 'polypeptide(L)'
;MKYLYLLFFSVTVSGFIMAQEVRPVRDEVGFCWTKGETDELINYLSSKDDNKKEETAEGLIGGISPHDDFLFAGGVYYPLFKLLKAKEVIIFGVTHGTVRKEIGDPKNQLLLDDYKFWKGPYGNVEVAGLREVIKSNLKPEY
;
A
#
# COMPACT_ATOMS: atom_id res chain seq x y z
N MET A 1 29.12 -63.48 6.80
CA MET A 1 28.44 -62.26 7.28
C MET A 1 28.96 -61.09 6.46
N LYS A 2 28.12 -60.46 5.63
CA LYS A 2 28.47 -59.29 4.81
C LYS A 2 27.79 -58.07 5.42
N TYR A 3 28.56 -57.11 5.91
CA TYR A 3 28.05 -55.83 6.41
C TYR A 3 27.78 -54.91 5.22
N LEU A 4 26.53 -54.49 5.05
CA LEU A 4 26.11 -53.51 4.05
C LEU A 4 26.11 -52.13 4.73
N TYR A 5 27.06 -51.28 4.39
CA TYR A 5 27.06 -49.88 4.79
C TYR A 5 26.19 -49.08 3.83
N LEU A 6 25.04 -48.58 4.31
CA LEU A 6 24.28 -47.55 3.59
C LEU A 6 24.90 -46.18 3.90
N LEU A 7 25.47 -45.54 2.88
CA LEU A 7 25.84 -44.13 2.94
C LEU A 7 24.59 -43.27 2.71
N PHE A 8 24.17 -42.51 3.72
CA PHE A 8 23.18 -41.45 3.56
C PHE A 8 23.89 -40.18 3.06
N PHE A 9 23.61 -39.78 1.83
CA PHE A 9 24.03 -38.48 1.30
C PHE A 9 22.97 -37.45 1.66
N SER A 10 23.24 -36.61 2.67
CA SER A 10 22.38 -35.46 2.99
C SER A 10 22.73 -34.32 2.04
N VAL A 11 21.88 -34.07 1.05
CA VAL A 11 21.97 -32.87 0.21
C VAL A 11 21.27 -31.75 0.97
N THR A 12 22.06 -30.86 1.58
CA THR A 12 21.54 -29.61 2.14
C THR A 12 21.29 -28.63 1.01
N VAL A 13 20.04 -28.56 0.54
CA VAL A 13 19.60 -27.50 -0.37
C VAL A 13 19.45 -26.22 0.45
N SER A 14 20.49 -25.37 0.45
CA SER A 14 20.39 -24.00 0.94
C SER A 14 19.57 -23.19 -0.07
N GLY A 15 18.24 -23.18 0.09
CA GLY A 15 17.37 -22.32 -0.70
C GLY A 15 17.63 -20.85 -0.35
N PHE A 16 18.02 -20.04 -1.33
CA PHE A 16 18.00 -18.59 -1.19
C PHE A 16 16.53 -18.15 -1.10
N ILE A 17 16.12 -17.69 0.08
CA ILE A 17 14.83 -17.01 0.24
C ILE A 17 15.02 -15.61 -0.36
N MET A 18 14.50 -15.40 -1.57
CA MET A 18 14.45 -14.06 -2.16
C MET A 18 13.39 -13.26 -1.40
N ALA A 19 13.79 -12.16 -0.77
CA ALA A 19 12.86 -11.26 -0.10
C ALA A 19 11.88 -10.67 -1.13
N GLN A 20 10.59 -10.66 -0.80
CA GLN A 20 9.58 -10.04 -1.66
C GLN A 20 9.74 -8.51 -1.61
N GLU A 21 10.02 -7.89 -2.76
CA GLU A 21 10.21 -6.43 -2.83
C GLU A 21 8.90 -5.66 -3.04
N VAL A 22 7.87 -6.31 -3.60
CA VAL A 22 6.57 -5.70 -3.91
C VAL A 22 5.55 -6.10 -2.85
N ARG A 23 4.93 -5.12 -2.20
CA ARG A 23 3.87 -5.34 -1.22
C ARG A 23 2.70 -6.10 -1.87
N PRO A 24 2.30 -7.26 -1.33
CA PRO A 24 1.18 -8.02 -1.88
C PRO A 24 -0.15 -7.33 -1.60
N VAL A 25 -1.11 -7.55 -2.50
CA VAL A 25 -2.51 -7.14 -2.29
C VAL A 25 -3.14 -8.11 -1.29
N ARG A 26 -3.79 -7.56 -0.27
CA ARG A 26 -4.43 -8.34 0.80
C ARG A 26 -5.94 -8.40 0.65
N ASP A 27 -6.52 -7.40 0.02
CA ASP A 27 -7.95 -7.32 -0.27
C ASP A 27 -8.13 -6.94 -1.74
N GLU A 28 -8.78 -7.82 -2.48
CA GLU A 28 -9.07 -7.61 -3.90
C GLU A 28 -10.52 -7.18 -4.14
N VAL A 29 -11.40 -7.31 -3.13
CA VAL A 29 -12.83 -7.10 -3.28
C VAL A 29 -13.15 -5.61 -3.15
N GLY A 30 -13.87 -5.06 -4.13
CA GLY A 30 -14.31 -3.65 -4.09
C GLY A 30 -13.24 -2.63 -4.51
N PHE A 31 -12.07 -3.08 -4.97
CA PHE A 31 -10.98 -2.23 -5.44
C PHE A 31 -10.58 -2.57 -6.88
N CYS A 32 -9.93 -1.62 -7.57
CA CYS A 32 -9.40 -1.79 -8.92
C CYS A 32 -7.90 -2.10 -8.87
N TRP A 33 -7.44 -3.09 -9.62
CA TRP A 33 -6.04 -3.54 -9.62
C TRP A 33 -5.40 -3.54 -11.01
N THR A 34 -6.16 -3.18 -12.03
CA THR A 34 -5.71 -3.03 -13.40
C THR A 34 -5.98 -1.61 -13.92
N LYS A 35 -5.22 -1.23 -14.95
CA LYS A 35 -5.41 0.02 -15.69
C LYS A 35 -6.85 0.16 -16.21
N GLY A 36 -7.39 -0.89 -16.82
CA GLY A 36 -8.73 -0.86 -17.43
C GLY A 36 -9.82 -0.60 -16.40
N GLU A 37 -9.83 -1.35 -15.29
CA GLU A 37 -10.80 -1.16 -14.21
C GLU A 37 -10.73 0.24 -13.60
N THR A 38 -9.50 0.75 -13.42
CA THR A 38 -9.29 2.08 -12.83
C THR A 38 -9.74 3.18 -13.79
N ASP A 39 -9.43 3.06 -15.09
CA ASP A 39 -9.89 4.02 -16.11
C ASP A 39 -11.42 4.03 -16.19
N GLU A 40 -12.08 2.87 -16.16
CA GLU A 40 -13.55 2.76 -16.16
C GLU A 40 -14.16 3.40 -14.92
N LEU A 41 -13.62 3.12 -13.73
CA LEU A 41 -14.07 3.73 -12.48
C LEU A 41 -13.94 5.26 -12.53
N ILE A 42 -12.78 5.78 -12.96
CA ILE A 42 -12.55 7.22 -13.05
C ILE A 42 -13.49 7.88 -14.06
N ASN A 43 -13.74 7.25 -15.21
CA ASN A 43 -14.72 7.74 -16.19
C ASN A 43 -16.14 7.77 -15.61
N TYR A 44 -16.53 6.70 -14.90
CA TYR A 44 -17.82 6.64 -14.22
C TYR A 44 -17.96 7.76 -13.18
N LEU A 45 -17.00 7.91 -12.27
CA LEU A 45 -17.03 8.93 -11.23
C LEU A 45 -17.00 10.35 -11.82
N SER A 46 -16.18 10.58 -12.85
CA SER A 46 -16.15 11.85 -13.57
C SER A 46 -17.48 12.19 -14.24
N SER A 47 -18.21 11.20 -14.74
CA SER A 47 -19.53 11.42 -15.38
C SER A 47 -20.63 11.78 -14.37
N LYS A 48 -20.42 11.45 -13.10
CA LYS A 48 -21.34 11.69 -11.98
C LYS A 48 -20.97 12.92 -11.16
N ASP A 49 -19.82 13.53 -11.42
CA ASP A 49 -19.34 14.68 -10.69
C ASP A 49 -20.08 15.95 -11.13
N ASP A 50 -21.09 16.34 -10.36
CA ASP A 50 -21.89 17.54 -10.60
C ASP A 50 -21.13 18.84 -10.29
N ASN A 51 -19.91 18.76 -9.72
CA ASN A 51 -19.07 19.93 -9.44
C ASN A 51 -18.49 20.52 -10.72
N LYS A 52 -19.28 21.34 -11.41
CA LYS A 52 -18.91 22.07 -12.63
C LYS A 52 -18.02 23.29 -12.38
N LYS A 53 -17.77 23.67 -11.13
CA LYS A 53 -16.80 24.71 -10.81
C LYS A 53 -15.42 24.10 -10.87
N GLU A 54 -14.51 24.78 -11.56
CA GLU A 54 -13.07 24.50 -11.43
C GLU A 54 -12.66 24.82 -9.99
N GLU A 55 -12.82 23.84 -9.10
CA GLU A 55 -12.21 23.91 -7.78
C GLU A 55 -10.70 23.93 -7.98
N THR A 56 -10.08 25.01 -7.55
CA THR A 56 -8.65 25.19 -7.70
C THR A 56 -7.95 24.35 -6.63
N ALA A 57 -6.92 23.61 -7.03
CA ALA A 57 -6.02 22.93 -6.12
C ALA A 57 -4.96 23.88 -5.51
N GLU A 58 -5.07 25.20 -5.74
CA GLU A 58 -4.07 26.16 -5.28
C GLU A 58 -3.95 26.14 -3.75
N GLY A 59 -2.73 25.86 -3.27
CA GLY A 59 -2.44 25.73 -1.84
C GLY A 59 -2.88 24.42 -1.19
N LEU A 60 -3.48 23.47 -1.93
CA LEU A 60 -3.87 22.17 -1.37
C LEU A 60 -2.64 21.28 -1.16
N ILE A 61 -2.27 21.06 0.10
CA ILE A 61 -1.12 20.24 0.50
C ILE A 61 -1.49 18.82 0.95
N GLY A 62 -2.80 18.51 1.03
CA GLY A 62 -3.29 17.21 1.47
C GLY A 62 -4.80 17.19 1.68
N GLY A 63 -5.33 16.02 2.05
CA GLY A 63 -6.74 15.85 2.38
C GLY A 63 -7.00 14.59 3.18
N ILE A 64 -8.23 14.45 3.69
CA ILE A 64 -8.67 13.29 4.46
C ILE A 64 -9.77 12.61 3.67
N SER A 65 -9.65 11.30 3.52
CA SER A 65 -10.56 10.46 2.75
C SER A 65 -10.94 9.22 3.55
N PRO A 66 -12.16 8.67 3.38
CA PRO A 66 -12.41 7.29 3.74
C PRO A 66 -11.44 6.33 2.99
N HIS A 67 -11.42 5.07 3.40
CA HIS A 67 -10.59 4.02 2.78
C HIS A 67 -11.37 2.72 2.51
N ASP A 68 -12.70 2.81 2.48
CA ASP A 68 -13.62 1.73 2.11
C ASP A 68 -13.63 1.47 0.59
N ASP A 69 -14.40 0.47 0.15
CA ASP A 69 -14.48 0.10 -1.25
C ASP A 69 -14.96 1.23 -2.19
N PHE A 70 -14.59 1.11 -3.47
CA PHE A 70 -14.89 2.12 -4.49
C PHE A 70 -16.36 2.18 -4.86
N LEU A 71 -17.14 1.13 -4.59
CA LEU A 71 -18.57 1.12 -4.87
C LEU A 71 -19.32 2.07 -3.94
N PHE A 72 -19.02 2.06 -2.65
CA PHE A 72 -19.69 2.92 -1.67
C PHE A 72 -19.03 4.28 -1.52
N ALA A 73 -17.70 4.35 -1.55
CA ALA A 73 -16.96 5.55 -1.16
C ALA A 73 -16.26 6.26 -2.34
N GLY A 74 -16.26 5.69 -3.54
CA GLY A 74 -15.64 6.27 -4.75
C GLY A 74 -16.10 7.70 -5.05
N GLY A 75 -17.40 7.99 -4.89
CA GLY A 75 -17.95 9.34 -5.08
C GLY A 75 -17.48 10.37 -4.06
N VAL A 76 -17.08 9.93 -2.86
CA VAL A 76 -16.49 10.78 -1.82
C VAL A 76 -15.01 11.02 -2.09
N TYR A 77 -14.31 10.02 -2.63
CA TYR A 77 -12.89 10.09 -3.00
C TYR A 77 -12.65 11.08 -4.12
N TYR A 78 -13.43 10.92 -5.20
CA TYR A 78 -13.12 11.53 -6.49
C TYR A 78 -12.89 13.05 -6.44
N PRO A 79 -13.74 13.86 -5.78
CA PRO A 79 -13.56 15.32 -5.73
C PRO A 79 -12.24 15.74 -5.09
N LEU A 80 -11.74 15.01 -4.09
CA LEU A 80 -10.44 15.28 -3.45
C LEU A 80 -9.28 14.83 -4.33
N PHE A 81 -9.26 13.56 -4.74
CA PHE A 81 -8.11 12.98 -5.44
C PHE A 81 -7.88 13.59 -6.83
N LYS A 82 -8.92 14.10 -7.51
CA LYS A 82 -8.75 14.81 -8.79
C LYS A 82 -7.93 16.10 -8.65
N LEU A 83 -8.00 16.75 -7.49
CA LEU A 83 -7.32 18.01 -7.16
C LEU A 83 -5.88 17.81 -6.69
N LEU A 84 -5.58 16.68 -6.03
CA LEU A 84 -4.24 16.41 -5.52
C LEU A 84 -3.24 16.21 -6.66
N LYS A 85 -2.23 17.09 -6.74
CA LYS A 85 -1.10 17.01 -7.67
C LYS A 85 0.19 17.09 -6.87
N ALA A 86 0.90 15.97 -6.74
CA ALA A 86 2.17 15.90 -6.04
C ALA A 86 3.09 14.87 -6.71
N LYS A 87 4.41 15.08 -6.61
CA LYS A 87 5.42 14.11 -7.06
C LYS A 87 5.65 13.00 -6.03
N GLU A 88 5.39 13.32 -4.76
CA GLU A 88 5.57 12.44 -3.61
C GLU A 88 4.35 12.61 -2.71
N VAL A 89 3.84 11.50 -2.17
CA VAL A 89 2.64 11.48 -1.32
C VAL A 89 2.95 10.70 -0.05
N ILE A 90 2.56 11.25 1.09
CA ILE A 90 2.60 10.55 2.39
C ILE A 90 1.18 10.11 2.71
N ILE A 91 0.99 8.81 2.96
CA ILE A 91 -0.31 8.24 3.33
C ILE A 91 -0.26 7.83 4.80
N PHE A 92 -1.10 8.46 5.62
CA PHE A 92 -1.32 8.05 7.00
C PHE A 92 -2.56 7.18 7.07
N GLY A 93 -2.36 5.89 7.35
CA GLY A 93 -3.42 4.92 7.60
C GLY A 93 -3.51 4.54 9.07
N VAL A 94 -4.65 3.99 9.46
CA VAL A 94 -4.84 3.37 10.78
C VAL A 94 -4.88 1.85 10.65
N THR A 95 -4.34 1.15 11.64
CA THR A 95 -4.50 -0.31 11.72
C THR A 95 -5.89 -0.64 12.26
N HIS A 96 -6.57 -1.59 11.61
CA HIS A 96 -7.80 -2.18 12.13
C HIS A 96 -7.56 -2.77 13.53
N GLY A 97 -8.56 -2.68 14.40
CA GLY A 97 -8.43 -3.05 15.80
C GLY A 97 -8.03 -4.52 16.04
N THR A 98 -8.44 -5.44 15.16
CA THR A 98 -8.05 -6.85 15.20
C THR A 98 -6.57 -7.02 14.88
N VAL A 99 -6.12 -6.50 13.73
CA VAL A 99 -4.71 -6.53 13.31
C VAL A 99 -3.81 -5.88 14.36
N ARG A 100 -4.22 -4.72 14.89
CA ARG A 100 -3.45 -4.02 15.92
C ARG A 100 -3.23 -4.88 17.17
N LYS A 101 -4.25 -5.63 17.61
CA LYS A 101 -4.14 -6.52 18.78
C LYS A 101 -3.21 -7.71 18.50
N GLU A 102 -3.24 -8.27 17.29
CA GLU A 102 -2.38 -9.40 16.91
C GLU A 102 -0.88 -9.04 16.90
N ILE A 103 -0.56 -7.77 16.62
CA ILE A 103 0.83 -7.27 16.65
C ILE A 103 1.24 -6.68 18.01
N GLY A 104 0.52 -7.01 19.09
CA GLY A 104 0.86 -6.58 20.46
C GLY A 104 0.26 -5.24 20.89
N ASP A 105 -0.79 -4.77 20.22
CA ASP A 105 -1.53 -3.53 20.50
C ASP A 105 -0.65 -2.26 20.61
N PRO A 106 0.26 -1.99 19.64
CA PRO A 106 1.18 -0.86 19.70
C PRO A 106 0.43 0.48 19.82
N LYS A 107 0.99 1.37 20.64
CA LYS A 107 0.47 2.72 20.91
C LYS A 107 1.56 3.74 20.64
N ASN A 108 1.18 4.88 20.07
CA ASN A 108 2.08 6.01 19.80
C ASN A 108 3.28 5.61 18.93
N GLN A 109 3.10 4.63 18.04
CA GLN A 109 4.14 4.14 17.15
C GLN A 109 3.75 4.34 15.68
N LEU A 110 4.74 4.68 14.86
CA LEU A 110 4.63 4.69 13.40
C LEU A 110 5.10 3.34 12.84
N LEU A 111 4.19 2.65 12.15
CA LEU A 111 4.51 1.39 11.49
C LEU A 111 4.90 1.66 10.04
N LEU A 112 6.17 1.43 9.71
CA LEU A 112 6.71 1.53 8.37
C LEU A 112 6.96 0.12 7.84
N ASP A 113 6.46 -0.20 6.64
CA ASP A 113 6.81 -1.46 5.99
C ASP A 113 8.23 -1.42 5.40
N ASP A 114 8.76 -2.58 5.03
CA ASP A 114 10.09 -2.74 4.43
C ASP A 114 10.04 -3.02 2.91
N TYR A 115 8.89 -2.88 2.25
CA TYR A 115 8.77 -3.12 0.81
C TYR A 115 9.42 -1.98 0.01
N LYS A 116 9.94 -2.29 -1.17
CA LYS A 116 10.48 -1.27 -2.10
C LYS A 116 9.40 -0.72 -3.02
N PHE A 117 8.37 -1.53 -3.29
CA PHE A 117 7.29 -1.17 -4.19
C PHE A 117 5.93 -1.52 -3.63
N TRP A 118 4.92 -0.75 -3.97
CA TRP A 118 3.52 -1.09 -3.80
C TRP A 118 2.91 -1.42 -5.16
N LYS A 119 2.10 -2.49 -5.23
CA LYS A 119 1.37 -2.81 -6.46
C LYS A 119 0.29 -1.75 -6.70
N GLY A 120 0.31 -1.09 -7.84
CA GLY A 120 -0.71 -0.16 -8.30
C GLY A 120 -1.35 -0.60 -9.63
N PRO A 121 -2.51 -0.03 -10.00
CA PRO A 121 -3.25 -0.43 -11.20
C PRO A 121 -2.52 -0.09 -12.51
N TYR A 122 -1.65 0.93 -12.50
CA TYR A 122 -0.83 1.34 -13.64
C TYR A 122 0.60 0.80 -13.59
N GLY A 123 0.90 -0.09 -12.65
CA GLY A 123 2.24 -0.62 -12.38
C GLY A 123 2.66 -0.45 -10.93
N ASN A 124 3.87 -0.91 -10.63
CA ASN A 124 4.46 -0.79 -9.30
C ASN A 124 4.79 0.68 -8.98
N VAL A 125 4.45 1.11 -7.79
CA VAL A 125 4.77 2.44 -7.24
C VAL A 125 5.97 2.27 -6.29
N GLU A 126 7.04 3.01 -6.55
CA GLU A 126 8.24 3.00 -5.69
C GLU A 126 7.95 3.68 -4.35
N VAL A 127 8.42 3.08 -3.25
CA VAL A 127 8.39 3.71 -1.94
C VAL A 127 9.50 4.76 -1.89
N ALA A 128 9.12 6.02 -1.67
CA ALA A 128 10.03 7.14 -1.66
C ALA A 128 11.14 7.01 -0.59
N GLY A 129 12.32 7.57 -0.90
CA GLY A 129 13.46 7.65 0.03
C GLY A 129 13.15 8.42 1.33
N LEU A 130 12.05 9.18 1.37
CA LEU A 130 11.55 9.83 2.58
C LEU A 130 11.38 8.86 3.76
N ARG A 131 11.04 7.59 3.52
CA ARG A 131 10.94 6.58 4.59
C ARG A 131 12.25 6.47 5.38
N GLU A 132 13.39 6.44 4.71
CA GLU A 132 14.69 6.31 5.39
C GLU A 132 15.09 7.62 6.08
N VAL A 133 14.68 8.77 5.55
CA VAL A 133 14.82 10.07 6.22
C VAL A 133 14.01 10.07 7.52
N ILE A 134 12.76 9.60 7.50
CA ILE A 134 11.93 9.48 8.70
C ILE A 134 12.59 8.54 9.70
N LYS A 135 12.98 7.33 9.30
CA LYS A 135 13.63 6.35 10.20
C LYS A 135 14.91 6.87 10.86
N SER A 136 15.69 7.67 10.14
CA SER A 136 16.95 8.22 10.67
C SER A 136 16.78 9.44 11.58
N ASN A 137 15.64 10.13 11.51
CA ASN A 137 15.38 11.35 12.28
C ASN A 137 14.29 11.18 13.35
N LEU A 138 13.48 10.14 13.28
CA LEU A 138 12.49 9.82 14.29
C LEU A 138 13.20 9.23 15.52
N LYS A 139 12.79 9.67 16.71
CA LYS A 139 13.33 9.09 17.94
C LYS A 139 12.86 7.64 18.09
N PRO A 140 13.68 6.74 18.69
CA PRO A 140 13.31 5.33 18.84
C PRO A 140 12.03 5.07 19.65
N GLU A 141 11.55 6.06 20.41
CA GLU A 141 10.30 5.97 21.17
C GLU A 141 9.01 6.10 20.33
N TYR A 142 9.12 6.40 19.03
CA TYR A 142 7.99 6.59 18.09
C TYR A 142 8.04 5.60 16.91
#